data_AF-A0A381QBW2-F1
#
_entry.id   AF-A0A381QBW2-F1
#
_cell.length_a   1.000
_cell.length_b   1.000
_cell.length_c   1.000
_cell.angle_alpha   90.00
_cell.angle_beta   90.00
_cell.angle_gamma   90.00
#
_symmetry.space_group_name_H-M   'P 1'
#
loop_
_entity.id
_entity.type
_entity.pdbx_description
1 polymer ?
#
loop_
_entity_poly.entity_id
_entity_poly.type
_entity_poly.pdbx_seq_one_letter_code
_entity_poly.pdbx_strand_id
1 'polypeptide(L)'
;MSPVIGTVLIMALMVTIVGTMLAWGIPQVQDNEAWAQYATTRSNLLNLDADLDQVLLQGEGASRSTTVSIGLGTFVVRDSPDTLVISYSSVGWVELATRSLSIGDTSFRLADLQENVTVFNVTLSYPDGSSWSGSSDEGMLSDFPAAVSGLRGSVSDASNSTTLGGFWLYRDDALSYRYASTAGLFQMRMVNGGLLAREPGGSHFFEGRPLVRGIGALDALTFYQVTYNNSGSPYTALTGPSNFDFQLRNQGGRDHDPVAAYTVRLAVEGSGQAAYYSYFNDEWGFSRDFQQDEVYLQQSAPLDLRIYERTVHVAFQPR
;
A
#
# COMPACT_ATOMS: atom_id res chain seq x y z
N MET A 1 52.48 8.51 -52.09
CA MET A 1 51.16 8.49 -51.44
C MET A 1 50.90 9.87 -50.86
N SER A 2 49.75 10.48 -51.17
CA SER A 2 49.48 11.90 -50.89
C SER A 2 49.22 12.15 -49.40
N PRO A 3 49.79 13.21 -48.78
CA PRO A 3 49.50 13.65 -47.41
C PRO A 3 48.00 13.74 -47.09
N VAL A 4 47.18 14.01 -48.10
CA VAL A 4 45.71 14.09 -47.99
C VAL A 4 45.08 12.77 -47.54
N ILE A 5 45.59 11.62 -48.01
CA ILE A 5 45.05 10.29 -47.65
C ILE A 5 45.36 9.97 -46.19
N GLY A 6 46.55 10.35 -45.70
CA GLY A 6 46.93 10.18 -44.30
C GLY A 6 46.05 11.00 -43.35
N THR A 7 45.75 12.25 -43.71
CA THR A 7 44.89 13.12 -42.91
C THR A 7 43.45 12.61 -42.84
N VAL A 8 42.89 12.14 -43.97
CA VAL A 8 41.53 11.56 -44.01
C VAL A 8 41.45 10.29 -43.17
N LEU A 9 42.48 9.45 -43.20
CA LEU A 9 42.53 8.22 -42.40
C LEU A 9 42.55 8.52 -40.90
N ILE A 10 43.36 9.50 -40.47
CA ILE A 10 43.43 9.90 -39.06
C ILE A 10 42.09 10.49 -38.60
N MET A 11 41.45 11.35 -39.42
CA MET A 11 40.12 11.87 -39.10
C MET A 11 39.07 10.75 -38.97
N ALA A 12 39.08 9.78 -39.90
CA ALA A 12 38.15 8.65 -39.85
C ALA A 12 38.35 7.79 -38.59
N LEU A 13 39.61 7.59 -38.18
CA LEU A 13 39.96 6.85 -36.97
C LEU A 13 39.56 7.61 -35.69
N MET A 14 39.75 8.94 -35.64
CA MET A 14 39.28 9.75 -34.52
C MET A 14 37.76 9.74 -34.40
N VAL A 15 37.03 9.87 -35.51
CA VAL A 15 35.56 9.84 -35.50
C VAL A 15 35.03 8.48 -35.05
N THR A 16 35.65 7.38 -35.46
CA THR A 16 35.24 6.04 -35.03
C THR A 16 35.53 5.81 -33.55
N ILE A 17 36.71 6.20 -33.04
CA ILE A 17 37.03 6.08 -31.60
C ILE A 17 36.07 6.93 -30.77
N VAL A 18 35.89 8.21 -31.10
CA VAL A 18 34.97 9.11 -30.38
C VAL A 18 33.53 8.59 -30.47
N GLY A 19 33.09 8.13 -31.64
CA GLY A 19 31.77 7.55 -31.83
C GLY A 19 31.53 6.31 -30.97
N THR A 20 32.50 5.40 -30.89
CA THR A 20 32.41 4.22 -30.02
C THR A 20 32.43 4.58 -28.53
N MET A 21 33.27 5.54 -28.10
CA MET A 21 33.28 6.01 -26.71
C MET A 21 31.98 6.70 -26.31
N LEU A 22 31.39 7.52 -27.19
CA LEU A 22 30.10 8.15 -26.92
C LEU A 22 28.96 7.13 -26.88
N ALA A 23 28.96 6.15 -27.79
CA ALA A 23 27.94 5.10 -27.83
C ALA A 23 27.91 4.24 -26.56
N TRP A 24 29.07 4.04 -25.92
CA TRP A 24 29.17 3.31 -24.64
C TRP A 24 29.00 4.21 -23.42
N GLY A 25 29.54 5.43 -23.47
CA GLY A 25 29.54 6.35 -22.33
C GLY A 25 28.18 7.00 -22.07
N ILE A 26 27.43 7.36 -23.11
CA ILE A 26 26.13 8.04 -22.95
C ILE A 26 25.12 7.20 -22.16
N PRO A 27 24.89 5.91 -22.49
CA PRO A 27 23.96 5.08 -21.71
C PRO A 27 24.36 4.98 -20.23
N GLN A 28 25.65 4.81 -19.94
CA GLN A 28 26.13 4.70 -18.56
C GLN A 28 25.93 6.00 -17.78
N VAL A 29 26.16 7.16 -18.41
CA VAL A 29 25.90 8.47 -17.79
C VAL A 29 24.40 8.66 -17.53
N GLN A 30 23.55 8.33 -18.50
CA GLN A 30 22.10 8.45 -18.37
C GLN A 30 21.53 7.54 -17.27
N ASP A 31 22.07 6.32 -17.15
CA ASP A 31 21.66 5.41 -16.08
C ASP A 31 22.10 5.93 -14.71
N ASN A 32 23.33 6.43 -14.58
CA ASN A 32 23.81 7.03 -13.34
C ASN A 32 23.00 8.27 -12.94
N GLU A 33 22.63 9.11 -13.90
CA GLU A 33 21.75 10.26 -13.68
C GLU A 33 20.37 9.82 -13.18
N ALA A 34 19.79 8.79 -13.80
CA ALA A 34 18.49 8.25 -13.40
C ALA A 34 18.50 7.72 -11.95
N TRP A 35 19.54 6.97 -11.57
CA TRP A 35 19.73 6.46 -10.22
C TRP A 35 19.97 7.57 -9.18
N ALA A 36 20.79 8.56 -9.51
CA ALA A 36 21.03 9.70 -8.64
C ALA A 36 19.73 10.50 -8.38
N GLN A 37 18.90 10.64 -9.41
CA GLN A 37 17.62 11.32 -9.29
C GLN A 37 16.62 10.51 -8.45
N TYR A 38 16.53 9.20 -8.67
CA TYR A 38 15.72 8.31 -7.85
C TYR A 38 16.13 8.40 -6.38
N ALA A 39 17.43 8.28 -6.07
CA ALA A 39 17.95 8.36 -4.71
C ALA A 39 17.64 9.70 -4.02
N THR A 40 17.69 10.80 -4.77
CA THR A 40 17.35 12.13 -4.26
C THR A 40 15.86 12.23 -3.93
N THR A 41 14.98 11.87 -4.89
CA THR A 41 13.52 11.90 -4.66
C THR A 41 13.13 10.98 -3.52
N ARG A 42 13.71 9.78 -3.46
CA ARG A 42 13.56 8.80 -2.39
C ARG A 42 13.83 9.41 -1.01
N SER A 43 15.00 10.06 -0.84
CA SER A 43 15.33 10.71 0.43
C SER A 43 14.33 11.79 0.83
N ASN A 44 13.82 12.56 -0.14
CA ASN A 44 12.82 13.59 0.13
C ASN A 44 11.45 13.01 0.49
N LEU A 45 11.06 11.91 -0.16
CA LEU A 45 9.81 11.21 0.18
C LEU A 45 9.89 10.51 1.54
N LEU A 46 11.03 9.99 1.95
CA LEU A 46 11.22 9.46 3.32
C LEU A 46 11.10 10.56 4.38
N ASN A 47 11.57 11.78 4.10
CA ASN A 47 11.36 12.91 5.00
C ASN A 47 9.87 13.32 5.05
N LEU A 48 9.18 13.31 3.91
CA LEU A 48 7.74 13.56 3.85
C LEU A 48 6.94 12.48 4.60
N ASP A 49 7.37 11.22 4.53
CA ASP A 49 6.80 10.08 5.26
C ASP A 49 6.94 10.27 6.78
N ALA A 50 8.12 10.67 7.26
CA ALA A 50 8.32 11.02 8.67
C ALA A 50 7.46 12.21 9.13
N ASP A 51 7.27 13.19 8.25
CA ASP A 51 6.37 14.32 8.50
C ASP A 51 4.89 13.89 8.55
N LEU A 52 4.48 12.96 7.67
CA LEU A 52 3.16 12.33 7.66
C LEU A 52 2.91 11.56 8.94
N ASP A 53 3.85 10.73 9.39
CA ASP A 53 3.76 10.00 10.65
C ASP A 53 3.52 10.93 11.84
N GLN A 54 4.24 12.04 11.90
CA GLN A 54 4.03 13.02 12.96
C GLN A 54 2.63 13.64 12.91
N VAL A 55 2.12 13.96 11.72
CA VAL A 55 0.75 14.48 11.53
C VAL A 55 -0.31 13.45 11.92
N LEU A 56 -0.08 12.17 11.60
CA LEU A 56 -0.97 11.07 11.96
C LEU A 56 -1.03 10.86 13.48
N LEU A 57 0.14 10.90 14.15
CA LEU A 57 0.27 10.66 15.58
C LEU A 57 -0.15 11.84 16.45
N GLN A 58 -0.05 13.07 15.96
CA GLN A 58 -0.54 14.26 16.65
C GLN A 58 -2.08 14.33 16.67
N GLY A 59 -2.74 13.61 15.76
CA GLY A 59 -4.20 13.49 15.72
C GLY A 59 -4.91 14.56 14.89
N GLU A 60 -6.23 14.59 14.99
CA GLU A 60 -7.09 15.47 14.19
C GLU A 60 -6.73 16.95 14.36
N GLY A 61 -6.67 17.68 13.24
CA GLY A 61 -6.32 19.11 13.21
C GLY A 61 -4.82 19.38 13.17
N ALA A 62 -3.97 18.36 13.39
CA ALA A 62 -2.54 18.47 13.14
C ALA A 62 -2.27 18.79 11.67
N SER A 63 -1.32 19.68 11.42
CA SER A 63 -0.91 20.01 10.06
C SER A 63 0.57 20.30 10.00
N ARG A 64 1.15 20.04 8.83
CA ARG A 64 2.56 20.29 8.56
C ARG A 64 2.73 20.72 7.13
N SER A 65 3.64 21.66 6.92
CA SER A 65 4.06 22.07 5.59
C SER A 65 5.51 21.68 5.40
N THR A 66 5.84 21.05 4.28
CA THR A 66 7.19 20.61 3.98
C THR A 66 7.50 20.82 2.50
N THR A 67 8.72 21.22 2.19
CA THR A 67 9.15 21.39 0.80
C THR A 67 9.84 20.10 0.35
N VAL A 68 9.30 19.46 -0.67
CA VAL A 68 9.84 18.23 -1.26
C VAL A 68 10.32 18.56 -2.66
N SER A 69 11.59 18.27 -2.93
CA SER A 69 12.12 18.35 -4.29
C SER A 69 11.85 17.04 -5.01
N ILE A 70 11.08 17.10 -6.09
CA ILE A 70 10.84 15.94 -6.94
C ILE A 70 11.55 16.23 -8.27
N GLY A 71 12.43 15.32 -8.68
CA GLY A 71 13.16 15.43 -9.95
C GLY A 71 12.26 15.23 -11.17
N LEU A 72 12.82 14.76 -12.29
CA LEU A 72 12.03 14.34 -13.44
C LEU A 72 11.04 13.24 -13.03
N GLY A 73 9.76 13.40 -13.34
CA GLY A 73 8.74 12.40 -13.00
C GLY A 73 7.41 13.03 -12.71
N THR A 74 6.46 12.18 -12.34
CA THR A 74 5.07 12.55 -12.11
C THR A 74 4.67 12.11 -10.71
N PHE A 75 4.10 13.04 -9.94
CA PHE A 75 3.56 12.80 -8.61
C PHE A 75 2.05 13.00 -8.63
N VAL A 76 1.30 12.01 -8.15
CA VAL A 76 -0.18 12.00 -8.18
C VAL A 76 -0.74 11.30 -6.95
N VAL A 77 -1.97 11.62 -6.59
CA VAL A 77 -2.80 10.69 -5.80
C VAL A 77 -3.33 9.62 -6.75
N ARG A 78 -3.21 8.35 -6.37
CA ARG A 78 -3.50 7.22 -7.27
C ARG A 78 -5.01 6.93 -7.33
N ASP A 79 -5.54 6.79 -8.55
CA ASP A 79 -6.95 6.46 -8.78
C ASP A 79 -7.28 4.96 -8.61
N SER A 80 -6.26 4.09 -8.70
CA SER A 80 -6.36 2.62 -8.53
C SER A 80 -5.43 2.13 -7.40
N PRO A 81 -5.83 2.33 -6.13
CA PRO A 81 -5.10 1.85 -4.97
C PRO A 81 -5.11 0.32 -4.87
N ASP A 82 -4.22 -0.22 -4.03
CA ASP A 82 -4.20 -1.64 -3.71
C ASP A 82 -5.32 -1.90 -2.68
N THR A 83 -5.90 -3.10 -2.68
CA THR A 83 -6.96 -3.48 -1.76
C THR A 83 -6.38 -4.31 -0.62
N LEU A 84 -6.74 -3.97 0.61
CA LEU A 84 -6.32 -4.66 1.82
C LEU A 84 -7.55 -5.29 2.49
N VAL A 85 -7.50 -6.60 2.72
CA VAL A 85 -8.52 -7.32 3.48
C VAL A 85 -7.89 -7.91 4.72
N ILE A 86 -8.40 -7.50 5.88
CA ILE A 86 -8.00 -8.02 7.19
C ILE A 86 -9.15 -8.90 7.69
N SER A 87 -8.97 -10.21 7.70
CA SER A 87 -9.93 -11.15 8.31
C SER A 87 -9.46 -11.51 9.71
N TYR A 88 -10.37 -11.65 10.66
CA TYR A 88 -10.03 -12.06 12.02
C TYR A 88 -11.05 -13.03 12.59
N SER A 89 -10.59 -13.95 13.43
CA SER A 89 -11.42 -14.92 14.14
C SER A 89 -11.37 -14.64 15.63
N SER A 90 -12.52 -14.44 16.24
CA SER A 90 -12.67 -14.15 17.67
C SER A 90 -12.76 -15.40 18.55
N VAL A 91 -12.76 -16.58 17.93
CA VAL A 91 -12.73 -17.89 18.61
C VAL A 91 -11.55 -18.71 18.10
N GLY A 92 -10.93 -19.51 18.97
CA GLY A 92 -9.72 -20.28 18.62
C GLY A 92 -9.97 -21.56 17.81
N TRP A 93 -11.22 -21.95 17.61
CA TRP A 93 -11.63 -23.15 16.86
C TRP A 93 -12.18 -22.84 15.46
N VAL A 94 -12.07 -21.59 14.99
CA VAL A 94 -12.42 -21.19 13.62
C VAL A 94 -11.27 -20.38 13.05
N GLU A 95 -11.02 -20.56 11.77
CA GLU A 95 -10.11 -19.72 11.00
C GLU A 95 -10.83 -19.13 9.79
N LEU A 96 -11.38 -17.92 9.97
CA LEU A 96 -12.08 -17.19 8.91
C LEU A 96 -11.12 -16.67 7.86
N ALA A 97 -11.41 -16.99 6.60
CA ALA A 97 -10.75 -16.43 5.42
C ALA A 97 -11.80 -15.87 4.45
N THR A 98 -11.57 -14.64 3.99
CA THR A 98 -12.37 -13.99 2.94
C THR A 98 -11.63 -14.07 1.62
N ARG A 99 -12.15 -14.87 0.70
CA ARG A 99 -11.50 -15.14 -0.58
C ARG A 99 -12.10 -14.30 -1.67
N SER A 100 -11.21 -13.70 -2.47
CA SER A 100 -11.57 -12.91 -3.66
C SER A 100 -12.52 -11.75 -3.34
N LEU A 101 -12.41 -11.16 -2.15
CA LEU A 101 -13.14 -9.95 -1.83
C LEU A 101 -12.31 -8.74 -2.28
N SER A 102 -12.79 -8.05 -3.30
CA SER A 102 -12.27 -6.78 -3.76
C SER A 102 -13.33 -5.69 -3.72
N ILE A 103 -12.89 -4.47 -3.99
CA ILE A 103 -13.77 -3.31 -4.02
C ILE A 103 -14.53 -3.28 -5.35
N GLY A 104 -15.84 -3.12 -5.27
CA GLY A 104 -16.77 -3.23 -6.38
C GLY A 104 -17.47 -4.58 -6.47
N ASP A 105 -16.98 -5.60 -5.74
CA ASP A 105 -17.59 -6.92 -5.77
C ASP A 105 -18.94 -6.94 -5.05
N THR A 106 -19.87 -7.72 -5.58
CA THR A 106 -21.20 -7.98 -4.99
C THR A 106 -21.33 -9.42 -4.51
N SER A 107 -20.23 -10.16 -4.54
CA SER A 107 -20.16 -11.53 -4.07
C SER A 107 -18.74 -11.91 -3.69
N PHE A 108 -18.55 -12.69 -2.62
CA PHE A 108 -17.24 -13.25 -2.26
C PHE A 108 -17.42 -14.57 -1.51
N ARG A 109 -16.33 -15.34 -1.39
CA ARG A 109 -16.36 -16.60 -0.65
C ARG A 109 -15.81 -16.42 0.76
N LEU A 110 -16.60 -16.81 1.75
CA LEU A 110 -16.23 -16.90 3.15
C LEU A 110 -16.04 -18.38 3.53
N ALA A 111 -14.91 -18.70 4.16
CA ALA A 111 -14.63 -20.06 4.60
C ALA A 111 -14.06 -20.08 6.01
N ASP A 112 -14.41 -21.11 6.76
CA ASP A 112 -13.64 -21.57 7.91
C ASP A 112 -12.64 -22.62 7.43
N LEU A 113 -11.35 -22.33 7.57
CA LEU A 113 -10.29 -23.24 7.11
C LEU A 113 -10.11 -24.45 8.02
N GLN A 114 -10.71 -24.46 9.21
CA GLN A 114 -10.80 -25.64 10.06
C GLN A 114 -12.03 -26.50 9.74
N GLU A 115 -12.90 -26.04 8.83
CA GLU A 115 -14.10 -26.74 8.38
C GLU A 115 -15.08 -27.09 9.52
N ASN A 116 -15.07 -26.34 10.62
CA ASN A 116 -15.97 -26.55 11.76
C ASN A 116 -17.35 -25.91 11.53
N VAL A 117 -17.41 -24.85 10.71
CA VAL A 117 -18.66 -24.16 10.33
C VAL A 117 -18.81 -24.11 8.82
N THR A 118 -19.99 -24.49 8.32
CA THR A 118 -20.28 -24.53 6.87
C THR A 118 -21.25 -23.45 6.41
N VAL A 119 -22.03 -22.86 7.33
CA VAL A 119 -23.02 -21.82 7.03
C VAL A 119 -22.83 -20.65 8.00
N PHE A 120 -22.59 -19.47 7.43
CA PHE A 120 -22.32 -18.24 8.15
C PHE A 120 -23.48 -17.28 7.99
N ASN A 121 -23.83 -16.57 9.06
CA ASN A 121 -24.60 -15.33 8.98
C ASN A 121 -23.62 -14.16 8.93
N VAL A 122 -23.78 -13.28 7.95
CA VAL A 122 -22.89 -12.14 7.73
C VAL A 122 -23.69 -10.86 7.77
N THR A 123 -23.22 -9.92 8.58
CA THR A 123 -23.71 -8.54 8.58
C THR A 123 -22.62 -7.62 8.04
N LEU A 124 -22.89 -6.99 6.90
CA LEU A 124 -22.03 -6.00 6.27
C LEU A 124 -22.42 -4.60 6.73
N SER A 125 -21.44 -3.84 7.20
CA SER A 125 -21.60 -2.44 7.62
C SER A 125 -20.79 -1.54 6.70
N TYR A 126 -21.48 -0.57 6.07
CA TYR A 126 -20.88 0.34 5.12
C TYR A 126 -20.45 1.66 5.79
N PRO A 127 -19.45 2.37 5.23
CA PRO A 127 -19.00 3.66 5.77
C PRO A 127 -20.08 4.73 5.82
N ASP A 128 -21.09 4.66 4.94
CA ASP A 128 -22.23 5.58 4.89
C ASP A 128 -23.27 5.32 6.01
N GLY A 129 -23.06 4.29 6.83
CA GLY A 129 -23.95 3.88 7.91
C GLY A 129 -25.04 2.90 7.48
N SER A 130 -25.14 2.56 6.19
CA SER A 130 -26.03 1.50 5.74
C SER A 130 -25.50 0.12 6.16
N SER A 131 -26.41 -0.86 6.21
CA SER A 131 -26.05 -2.23 6.51
C SER A 131 -26.82 -3.21 5.65
N TRP A 132 -26.23 -4.37 5.43
CA TRP A 132 -26.83 -5.50 4.75
C TRP A 132 -26.61 -6.75 5.59
N SER A 133 -27.53 -7.70 5.55
CA SER A 133 -27.36 -8.98 6.23
C SER A 133 -27.87 -10.11 5.36
N GLY A 134 -27.15 -11.22 5.38
CA GLY A 134 -27.50 -12.43 4.66
C GLY A 134 -26.75 -13.63 5.22
N SER A 135 -27.04 -14.80 4.65
CA SER A 135 -26.37 -16.04 5.00
C SER A 135 -25.52 -16.51 3.83
N SER A 136 -24.40 -17.15 4.11
CA SER A 136 -23.60 -17.80 3.08
C SER A 136 -24.29 -19.08 2.60
N ASP A 137 -24.36 -19.31 1.30
CA ASP A 137 -24.76 -20.59 0.71
C ASP A 137 -23.51 -21.30 0.17
N GLU A 138 -23.20 -22.49 0.68
CA GLU A 138 -21.94 -23.21 0.39
C GLU A 138 -20.66 -22.36 0.57
N GLY A 139 -20.68 -21.43 1.54
CA GLY A 139 -19.60 -20.48 1.80
C GLY A 139 -19.55 -19.29 0.84
N MET A 140 -20.49 -19.15 -0.09
CA MET A 140 -20.61 -17.99 -0.97
C MET A 140 -21.58 -16.97 -0.37
N LEU A 141 -21.17 -15.71 -0.28
CA LEU A 141 -22.03 -14.58 0.05
C LEU A 141 -22.27 -13.77 -1.23
N SER A 142 -23.53 -13.51 -1.57
CA SER A 142 -23.93 -12.78 -2.79
C SER A 142 -25.02 -11.75 -2.51
N ASP A 143 -25.35 -10.96 -3.53
CA ASP A 143 -26.50 -10.04 -3.56
C ASP A 143 -26.44 -8.93 -2.51
N PHE A 144 -25.23 -8.62 -2.04
CA PHE A 144 -24.97 -7.42 -1.26
C PHE A 144 -24.59 -6.25 -2.18
N PRO A 145 -24.83 -4.99 -1.75
CA PRO A 145 -24.38 -3.82 -2.49
C PRO A 145 -22.88 -3.86 -2.81
N ALA A 146 -22.42 -3.17 -3.85
CA ALA A 146 -21.01 -3.23 -4.24
C ALA A 146 -20.07 -2.88 -3.07
N ALA A 147 -19.07 -3.72 -2.83
CA ALA A 147 -18.10 -3.53 -1.75
C ALA A 147 -17.33 -2.22 -1.92
N VAL A 148 -17.08 -1.51 -0.82
CA VAL A 148 -16.39 -0.20 -0.80
C VAL A 148 -15.28 -0.19 0.23
N SER A 149 -14.34 0.75 0.09
CA SER A 149 -13.31 0.98 1.12
C SER A 149 -13.97 1.35 2.46
N GLY A 150 -13.55 0.71 3.54
CA GLY A 150 -14.14 0.83 4.87
C GLY A 150 -15.32 -0.10 5.13
N LEU A 151 -15.66 -1.00 4.19
CA LEU A 151 -16.65 -2.06 4.43
C LEU A 151 -16.17 -3.00 5.54
N ARG A 152 -17.07 -3.37 6.44
CA ARG A 152 -16.81 -4.34 7.50
C ARG A 152 -17.83 -5.46 7.50
N GLY A 153 -17.37 -6.68 7.70
CA GLY A 153 -18.23 -7.84 7.93
C GLY A 153 -18.13 -8.32 9.36
N SER A 154 -19.27 -8.56 9.99
CA SER A 154 -19.38 -9.36 11.21
C SER A 154 -19.93 -10.73 10.83
N VAL A 155 -19.30 -11.79 11.34
CA VAL A 155 -19.58 -13.18 10.98
C VAL A 155 -20.02 -13.94 12.22
N SER A 156 -21.15 -14.64 12.13
CA SER A 156 -21.64 -15.57 13.14
C SER A 156 -22.01 -16.92 12.53
N ASP A 157 -22.00 -17.96 13.35
CA ASP A 157 -22.47 -19.29 12.98
C ASP A 157 -23.99 -19.28 12.79
N ALA A 158 -24.49 -19.73 11.64
CA ALA A 158 -25.92 -19.73 11.34
C ALA A 158 -26.73 -20.72 12.21
N SER A 159 -26.08 -21.74 12.79
CA SER A 159 -26.75 -22.77 13.59
C SER A 159 -27.05 -22.34 15.03
N ASN A 160 -26.22 -21.47 15.60
CA ASN A 160 -26.26 -21.12 17.02
C ASN A 160 -26.05 -19.63 17.32
N SER A 161 -25.86 -18.80 16.29
CA SER A 161 -25.64 -17.35 16.38
C SER A 161 -24.38 -16.92 17.16
N THR A 162 -23.42 -17.83 17.39
CA THR A 162 -22.15 -17.50 18.03
C THR A 162 -21.34 -16.59 17.12
N THR A 163 -20.84 -15.47 17.63
CA THR A 163 -19.93 -14.59 16.88
C THR A 163 -18.59 -15.28 16.66
N LEU A 164 -18.22 -15.46 15.40
CA LEU A 164 -16.99 -16.14 15.00
C LEU A 164 -15.85 -15.16 14.72
N GLY A 165 -16.16 -13.94 14.32
CA GLY A 165 -15.18 -12.91 13.99
C GLY A 165 -15.71 -11.96 12.92
N GLY A 166 -14.83 -11.54 12.02
CA GLY A 166 -15.19 -10.58 10.99
C GLY A 166 -14.07 -10.29 10.00
N PHE A 167 -14.29 -9.27 9.19
CA PHE A 167 -13.27 -8.76 8.28
C PHE A 167 -13.42 -7.26 8.04
N TRP A 168 -12.34 -6.64 7.62
CA TRP A 168 -12.30 -5.24 7.20
C TRP A 168 -11.68 -5.12 5.82
N LEU A 169 -12.31 -4.33 4.95
CA LEU A 169 -11.89 -4.09 3.57
C LEU A 169 -11.50 -2.62 3.40
N TYR A 170 -10.28 -2.36 2.96
CA TYR A 170 -9.77 -1.00 2.77
C TYR A 170 -9.03 -0.82 1.45
N ARG A 171 -9.07 0.41 0.93
CA ARG A 171 -8.11 0.88 -0.08
C ARG A 171 -6.88 1.40 0.60
N ASP A 172 -5.75 0.84 0.24
CA ASP A 172 -4.45 1.40 0.53
C ASP A 172 -4.13 2.53 -0.46
N ASP A 173 -4.74 3.68 -0.18
CA ASP A 173 -4.55 4.89 -0.96
C ASP A 173 -3.10 5.33 -0.89
N ALA A 174 -2.56 5.72 -2.06
CA ALA A 174 -1.16 6.03 -2.18
C ALA A 174 -0.92 7.37 -2.87
N LEU A 175 -0.07 8.17 -2.27
CA LEU A 175 0.64 9.21 -2.99
C LEU A 175 1.75 8.56 -3.82
N SER A 176 1.69 8.68 -5.14
CA SER A 176 2.49 7.90 -6.08
C SER A 176 3.40 8.79 -6.91
N TYR A 177 4.70 8.52 -6.86
CA TYR A 177 5.71 9.05 -7.75
C TYR A 177 6.11 8.01 -8.80
N ARG A 178 6.20 8.44 -10.07
CA ARG A 178 6.66 7.61 -11.18
C ARG A 178 7.69 8.37 -12.00
N TYR A 179 8.80 7.70 -12.32
CA TYR A 179 9.86 8.24 -13.16
C TYR A 179 10.30 7.20 -14.18
N ALA A 180 10.07 7.50 -15.46
CA ALA A 180 10.55 6.69 -16.57
C ALA A 180 11.89 7.27 -17.07
N SER A 181 12.89 6.41 -17.14
CA SER A 181 14.27 6.75 -17.54
C SER A 181 14.83 5.71 -18.52
N THR A 182 16.08 5.89 -18.96
CA THR A 182 16.81 4.90 -19.76
C THR A 182 17.05 3.58 -19.01
N ALA A 183 17.28 3.67 -17.70
CA ALA A 183 17.43 2.51 -16.83
C ALA A 183 16.10 1.76 -16.58
N GLY A 184 14.97 2.38 -16.89
CA GLY A 184 13.63 1.81 -16.76
C GLY A 184 12.69 2.65 -15.89
N LEU A 185 11.65 2.01 -15.35
CA LEU A 185 10.61 2.65 -14.56
C LEU A 185 10.89 2.54 -13.06
N PHE A 186 11.13 3.67 -12.42
CA PHE A 186 11.13 3.83 -10.97
C PHE A 186 9.72 4.20 -10.48
N GLN A 187 9.28 3.60 -9.38
CA GLN A 187 8.02 3.93 -8.71
C GLN A 187 8.23 4.04 -7.20
N MET A 188 7.62 5.04 -6.58
CA MET A 188 7.60 5.19 -5.12
C MET A 188 6.19 5.56 -4.69
N ARG A 189 5.70 4.96 -3.61
CA ARG A 189 4.34 5.12 -3.12
C ARG A 189 4.36 5.31 -1.62
N MET A 190 3.78 6.38 -1.12
CA MET A 190 3.55 6.54 0.32
C MET A 190 2.20 5.90 0.64
N VAL A 191 2.22 4.87 1.48
CA VAL A 191 1.08 4.02 1.85
C VAL A 191 1.07 3.83 3.35
N ASN A 192 -0.05 4.11 4.01
CA ASN A 192 -0.23 3.90 5.46
C ASN A 192 0.95 4.38 6.34
N GLY A 193 1.59 5.51 6.01
CA GLY A 193 2.77 6.02 6.75
C GLY A 193 4.08 5.27 6.50
N GLY A 194 4.19 4.52 5.41
CA GLY A 194 5.43 3.93 4.92
C GLY A 194 5.69 4.23 3.44
N LEU A 195 6.94 4.07 3.01
CA LEU A 195 7.35 4.24 1.61
C LEU A 195 7.56 2.88 0.93
N LEU A 196 6.67 2.56 -0.02
CA LEU A 196 6.76 1.41 -0.91
C LEU A 196 7.48 1.81 -2.21
N ALA A 197 8.68 1.28 -2.42
CA ALA A 197 9.52 1.58 -3.57
C ALA A 197 9.55 0.42 -4.57
N ARG A 198 9.86 0.74 -5.84
CA ARG A 198 10.15 -0.22 -6.90
C ARG A 198 11.19 0.35 -7.85
N GLU A 199 12.23 -0.43 -8.04
CA GLU A 199 13.32 -0.16 -8.96
C GLU A 199 13.12 -0.92 -10.29
N PRO A 200 13.75 -0.48 -11.39
CA PRO A 200 13.68 -1.17 -12.67
C PRO A 200 14.06 -2.65 -12.57
N GLY A 201 13.20 -3.52 -13.09
CA GLY A 201 13.41 -4.98 -13.05
C GLY A 201 13.09 -5.65 -11.71
N GLY A 202 12.75 -4.88 -10.66
CA GLY A 202 12.40 -5.40 -9.33
C GLY A 202 10.90 -5.46 -9.05
N SER A 203 10.57 -6.19 -7.98
CA SER A 203 9.27 -6.12 -7.30
C SER A 203 9.20 -4.89 -6.38
N HIS A 204 8.01 -4.57 -5.86
CA HIS A 204 7.91 -3.56 -4.81
C HIS A 204 8.53 -4.08 -3.51
N PHE A 205 9.06 -3.16 -2.69
CA PHE A 205 9.58 -3.42 -1.36
C PHE A 205 9.38 -2.19 -0.46
N PHE A 206 9.30 -2.41 0.85
CA PHE A 206 9.19 -1.31 1.83
C PHE A 206 10.56 -0.75 2.19
N GLU A 207 10.66 0.58 2.15
CA GLU A 207 11.79 1.35 2.66
C GLU A 207 11.43 2.08 3.95
N GLY A 208 10.26 2.70 3.96
CA GLY A 208 9.58 3.16 5.17
C GLY A 208 8.61 2.09 5.63
N ARG A 209 8.50 1.90 6.95
CA ARG A 209 7.63 0.86 7.52
C ARG A 209 6.19 1.38 7.58
N PRO A 210 5.19 0.65 7.07
CA PRO A 210 3.80 0.98 7.32
C PRO A 210 3.53 1.17 8.81
N LEU A 211 2.71 2.17 9.15
CA LEU A 211 2.38 2.53 10.53
C LEU A 211 1.49 1.44 11.14
N VAL A 212 2.16 0.43 11.69
CA VAL A 212 1.58 -0.66 12.47
C VAL A 212 2.24 -0.63 13.85
N ARG A 213 1.44 -0.80 14.90
CA ARG A 213 1.94 -0.80 16.28
C ARG A 213 1.55 -2.08 16.97
N GLY A 214 2.45 -2.63 17.76
CA GLY A 214 2.14 -3.74 18.66
C GLY A 214 2.68 -3.49 20.05
N ILE A 215 2.17 -4.26 21.01
CA ILE A 215 2.58 -4.23 22.42
C ILE A 215 2.93 -5.66 22.85
N GLY A 216 4.00 -5.79 23.64
CA GLY A 216 4.40 -7.08 24.22
C GLY A 216 4.80 -8.10 23.16
N ALA A 217 4.50 -9.38 23.42
CA ALA A 217 4.67 -10.48 22.46
C ALA A 217 3.46 -10.58 21.51
N LEU A 218 3.03 -9.43 20.95
CA LEU A 218 1.80 -9.25 20.17
C LEU A 218 0.51 -9.44 20.97
N ASP A 219 0.48 -8.94 22.20
CA ASP A 219 -0.75 -8.88 23.02
C ASP A 219 -1.78 -7.91 22.41
N ALA A 220 -1.30 -6.91 21.67
CA ALA A 220 -2.12 -5.98 20.90
C ALA A 220 -1.46 -5.69 19.54
N LEU A 221 -2.28 -5.48 18.51
CA LEU A 221 -1.87 -5.11 17.16
C LEU A 221 -2.81 -4.04 16.60
N THR A 222 -2.27 -2.89 16.23
CA THR A 222 -3.00 -1.74 15.71
C THR A 222 -2.56 -1.41 14.30
N PHE A 223 -3.50 -1.45 13.37
CA PHE A 223 -3.33 -1.02 11.99
C PHE A 223 -3.76 0.44 11.85
N TYR A 224 -2.95 1.27 11.19
CA TYR A 224 -3.38 2.59 10.74
C TYR A 224 -3.74 2.50 9.27
N GLN A 225 -4.99 2.83 8.94
CA GLN A 225 -5.43 2.96 7.56
C GLN A 225 -5.51 4.44 7.20
N VAL A 226 -4.66 4.86 6.26
CA VAL A 226 -4.52 6.26 5.85
C VAL A 226 -5.16 6.46 4.48
N THR A 227 -6.14 7.35 4.44
CA THR A 227 -6.80 7.80 3.20
C THR A 227 -6.26 9.17 2.83
N TYR A 228 -5.67 9.29 1.64
CA TYR A 228 -5.19 10.59 1.14
C TYR A 228 -6.27 11.31 0.34
N ASN A 229 -6.62 12.51 0.79
CA ASN A 229 -7.61 13.36 0.14
C ASN A 229 -6.93 14.57 -0.50
N ASN A 230 -7.00 14.69 -1.83
CA ASN A 230 -6.50 15.86 -2.57
C ASN A 230 -7.63 16.80 -3.06
N SER A 231 -8.88 16.55 -2.67
CA SER A 231 -10.00 17.43 -3.02
C SER A 231 -9.73 18.89 -2.60
N GLY A 232 -10.03 19.82 -3.50
CA GLY A 232 -9.77 21.25 -3.29
C GLY A 232 -8.29 21.68 -3.34
N SER A 233 -7.36 20.76 -3.65
CA SER A 233 -5.98 21.13 -3.94
C SER A 233 -5.87 21.89 -5.27
N PRO A 234 -4.96 22.87 -5.41
CA PRO A 234 -4.72 23.55 -6.68
C PRO A 234 -4.23 22.61 -7.80
N TYR A 235 -3.60 21.49 -7.44
CA TYR A 235 -3.08 20.51 -8.39
C TYR A 235 -3.46 19.09 -7.96
N THR A 236 -3.91 18.30 -8.93
CA THR A 236 -4.19 16.86 -8.77
C THR A 236 -3.02 15.98 -9.21
N ALA A 237 -2.13 16.53 -10.03
CA ALA A 237 -0.91 15.91 -10.52
C ALA A 237 0.18 16.96 -10.70
N LEU A 238 1.41 16.58 -10.45
CA LEU A 238 2.60 17.39 -10.71
C LEU A 238 3.53 16.61 -11.63
N THR A 239 4.13 17.28 -12.61
CA THR A 239 5.10 16.68 -13.51
C THR A 239 6.26 17.64 -13.77
N GLY A 240 7.47 17.10 -13.76
CA GLY A 240 8.70 17.84 -14.07
C GLY A 240 9.54 18.18 -12.83
N PRO A 241 10.77 18.65 -13.06
CA PRO A 241 11.71 18.93 -11.99
C PRO A 241 11.31 20.23 -11.30
N SER A 242 10.82 20.15 -10.07
CA SER A 242 10.53 21.33 -9.27
C SER A 242 10.59 21.05 -7.77
N ASN A 243 10.66 22.13 -7.00
CA ASN A 243 10.40 22.09 -5.58
C ASN A 243 8.90 22.27 -5.37
N PHE A 244 8.34 21.45 -4.50
CA PHE A 244 6.91 21.45 -4.23
C PHE A 244 6.68 21.67 -2.75
N ASP A 245 5.76 22.57 -2.44
CA ASP A 245 5.29 22.75 -1.07
C ASP A 245 4.12 21.81 -0.83
N PHE A 246 4.34 20.83 0.03
CA PHE A 246 3.33 19.89 0.51
C PHE A 246 2.71 20.45 1.78
N GLN A 247 1.39 20.52 1.79
CA GLN A 247 0.59 20.80 2.98
C GLN A 247 -0.17 19.52 3.35
N LEU A 248 0.15 19.01 4.52
CA LEU A 248 -0.46 17.84 5.11
C LEU A 248 -1.36 18.29 6.24
N ARG A 249 -2.60 17.82 6.27
CA ARG A 249 -3.52 18.09 7.37
C ARG A 249 -4.31 16.84 7.72
N ASN A 250 -4.21 16.42 8.98
CA ASN A 250 -5.04 15.36 9.52
C ASN A 250 -6.48 15.87 9.68
N GLN A 251 -7.40 15.30 8.89
CA GLN A 251 -8.83 15.60 8.96
C GLN A 251 -9.56 14.71 9.98
N GLY A 252 -8.80 13.95 10.78
CA GLY A 252 -9.35 12.98 11.72
C GLY A 252 -9.72 11.68 11.00
N GLY A 253 -10.62 10.94 11.60
CA GLY A 253 -11.10 9.67 11.09
C GLY A 253 -11.80 8.90 12.18
N ARG A 254 -11.93 7.59 12.03
CA ARG A 254 -12.68 6.75 12.95
C ARG A 254 -11.78 5.72 13.60
N ASP A 255 -11.82 5.70 14.93
CA ASP A 255 -11.24 4.63 15.73
C ASP A 255 -12.29 3.56 15.95
N HIS A 256 -11.90 2.31 15.74
CA HIS A 256 -12.78 1.18 15.97
C HIS A 256 -12.53 0.56 17.33
N ASP A 257 -13.61 0.01 17.88
CA ASP A 257 -13.54 -0.73 19.12
C ASP A 257 -12.59 -1.93 18.94
N PRO A 258 -11.79 -2.23 19.98
CA PRO A 258 -10.88 -3.36 19.94
C PRO A 258 -11.63 -4.68 19.77
N VAL A 259 -11.09 -5.57 18.96
CA VAL A 259 -11.62 -6.93 18.80
C VAL A 259 -10.61 -7.94 19.33
N ALA A 260 -11.11 -8.90 20.12
CA ALA A 260 -10.32 -10.05 20.52
C ALA A 260 -10.16 -10.98 19.32
N ALA A 261 -8.92 -11.23 18.90
CA ALA A 261 -8.60 -12.06 17.74
C ALA A 261 -7.62 -13.18 18.10
N TYR A 262 -8.00 -14.43 17.83
CA TYR A 262 -7.11 -15.60 17.93
C TYR A 262 -6.32 -15.80 16.63
N THR A 263 -6.95 -15.49 15.50
CA THR A 263 -6.33 -15.55 14.19
C THR A 263 -6.60 -14.27 13.44
N VAL A 264 -5.57 -13.72 12.79
CA VAL A 264 -5.65 -12.56 11.91
C VAL A 264 -5.05 -12.97 10.57
N ARG A 265 -5.78 -12.78 9.48
CA ARG A 265 -5.32 -13.02 8.11
C ARG A 265 -5.34 -11.74 7.31
N LEU A 266 -4.34 -11.57 6.46
CA LEU A 266 -4.19 -10.43 5.58
C LEU A 266 -4.13 -10.90 4.14
N ALA A 267 -5.08 -10.44 3.33
CA ALA A 267 -5.03 -10.54 1.89
C ALA A 267 -4.77 -9.15 1.31
N VAL A 268 -3.77 -9.04 0.43
CA VAL A 268 -3.51 -7.82 -0.32
C VAL A 268 -3.71 -8.11 -1.80
N GLU A 269 -4.57 -7.34 -2.46
CA GLU A 269 -4.71 -7.37 -3.90
C GLU A 269 -4.07 -6.12 -4.49
N GLY A 270 -3.07 -6.33 -5.35
CA GLY A 270 -2.40 -5.24 -6.03
C GLY A 270 -0.92 -5.49 -6.19
N SER A 271 -0.22 -4.48 -6.68
CA SER A 271 1.19 -4.63 -7.06
C SER A 271 2.15 -4.57 -5.87
N GLY A 272 1.70 -4.08 -4.71
CA GLY A 272 2.44 -4.07 -3.45
C GLY A 272 2.30 -5.34 -2.62
N GLN A 273 1.49 -6.32 -3.05
CA GLN A 273 1.17 -7.54 -2.29
C GLN A 273 2.41 -8.24 -1.69
N ALA A 274 3.40 -8.54 -2.53
CA ALA A 274 4.61 -9.24 -2.08
C ALA A 274 5.37 -8.47 -0.99
N ALA A 275 5.42 -7.13 -1.08
CA ALA A 275 6.07 -6.29 -0.08
C ALA A 275 5.33 -6.32 1.26
N TYR A 276 3.99 -6.29 1.23
CA TYR A 276 3.15 -6.41 2.41
C TYR A 276 3.36 -7.75 3.11
N TYR A 277 3.38 -8.83 2.35
CA TYR A 277 3.56 -10.17 2.91
C TYR A 277 4.95 -10.36 3.52
N SER A 278 6.01 -9.88 2.86
CA SER A 278 7.35 -9.86 3.44
C SER A 278 7.40 -9.02 4.72
N TYR A 279 6.84 -7.81 4.71
CA TYR A 279 6.82 -6.93 5.88
C TYR A 279 6.15 -7.58 7.11
N PHE A 280 4.95 -8.13 6.94
CA PHE A 280 4.24 -8.78 8.06
C PHE A 280 4.91 -10.08 8.51
N ASN A 281 5.54 -10.81 7.60
CA ASN A 281 6.32 -11.99 7.95
C ASN A 281 7.57 -11.64 8.77
N ASP A 282 8.35 -10.67 8.30
CA ASP A 282 9.66 -10.30 8.87
C ASP A 282 9.52 -9.50 10.17
N GLU A 283 8.57 -8.56 10.26
CA GLU A 283 8.49 -7.60 11.38
C GLU A 283 7.43 -7.99 12.42
N TRP A 284 6.40 -8.75 12.03
CA TRP A 284 5.24 -9.03 12.89
C TRP A 284 5.01 -10.53 13.12
N GLY A 285 5.88 -11.40 12.62
CA GLY A 285 5.81 -12.85 12.86
C GLY A 285 4.64 -13.55 12.19
N PHE A 286 4.01 -12.93 11.18
CA PHE A 286 2.99 -13.60 10.38
C PHE A 286 3.63 -14.75 9.61
N SER A 287 2.87 -15.82 9.37
CA SER A 287 3.27 -16.94 8.50
C SER A 287 2.64 -16.79 7.13
N ARG A 288 3.29 -17.35 6.11
CA ARG A 288 2.81 -17.32 4.73
C ARG A 288 1.92 -18.52 4.43
N ASP A 289 0.70 -18.27 3.98
CA ASP A 289 -0.18 -19.30 3.42
C ASP A 289 -0.14 -19.24 1.89
N PHE A 290 0.61 -20.16 1.29
CA PHE A 290 0.75 -20.24 -0.16
C PHE A 290 -0.50 -20.80 -0.87
N GLN A 291 -1.40 -21.48 -0.16
CA GLN A 291 -2.62 -22.02 -0.77
C GLN A 291 -3.68 -20.94 -0.96
N GLN A 292 -3.79 -20.03 0.02
CA GLN A 292 -4.74 -18.92 -0.02
C GLN A 292 -4.13 -17.63 -0.58
N ASP A 293 -2.81 -17.60 -0.78
CA ASP A 293 -2.07 -16.41 -1.17
C ASP A 293 -2.19 -15.27 -0.14
N GLU A 294 -2.24 -15.61 1.15
CA GLU A 294 -2.41 -14.69 2.29
C GLU A 294 -1.24 -14.79 3.29
N VAL A 295 -1.16 -13.86 4.23
CA VAL A 295 -0.34 -14.02 5.44
C VAL A 295 -1.23 -14.06 6.67
N TYR A 296 -0.87 -14.86 7.67
CA TYR A 296 -1.69 -15.06 8.85
C TYR A 296 -0.87 -15.06 10.13
N LEU A 297 -1.50 -14.60 11.22
CA LEU A 297 -0.99 -14.67 12.57
C LEU A 297 -1.98 -15.46 13.40
N GLN A 298 -1.50 -16.50 14.08
CA GLN A 298 -2.31 -17.34 14.95
C GLN A 298 -1.73 -17.36 16.35
N GLN A 299 -2.58 -17.22 17.36
CA GLN A 299 -2.19 -17.18 18.76
C GLN A 299 -3.04 -18.12 19.63
N SER A 300 -2.45 -18.57 20.74
CA SER A 300 -3.14 -19.39 21.74
C SER A 300 -4.02 -18.57 22.69
N ALA A 301 -3.69 -17.29 22.87
CA ALA A 301 -4.49 -16.31 23.60
C ALA A 301 -4.96 -15.24 22.60
N PRO A 302 -6.13 -14.62 22.81
CA PRO A 302 -6.60 -13.59 21.90
C PRO A 302 -5.77 -12.32 22.04
N LEU A 303 -5.30 -11.78 20.92
CA LEU A 303 -4.72 -10.44 20.86
C LEU A 303 -5.80 -9.37 20.73
N ASP A 304 -5.51 -8.18 21.23
CA ASP A 304 -6.32 -6.98 21.04
C ASP A 304 -6.01 -6.36 19.67
N LEU A 305 -6.88 -6.64 18.69
CA LEU A 305 -6.74 -6.16 17.32
C LEU A 305 -7.51 -4.84 17.15
N ARG A 306 -6.84 -3.83 16.60
CA ARG A 306 -7.39 -2.49 16.41
C ARG A 306 -7.12 -1.97 15.02
N ILE A 307 -8.02 -1.14 14.53
CA ILE A 307 -7.82 -0.36 13.32
C ILE A 307 -8.22 1.09 13.52
N TYR A 308 -7.31 1.99 13.14
CA TYR A 308 -7.45 3.43 13.25
C TYR A 308 -7.45 4.02 11.85
N GLU A 309 -8.59 4.55 11.43
CA GLU A 309 -8.74 5.21 10.14
C GLU A 309 -8.34 6.68 10.27
N ARG A 310 -7.50 7.17 9.36
CA ARG A 310 -7.06 8.56 9.32
C ARG A 310 -7.21 9.09 7.90
N THR A 311 -7.87 10.23 7.75
CA THR A 311 -7.94 10.96 6.49
C THR A 311 -6.94 12.10 6.53
N VAL A 312 -5.98 12.10 5.61
CA VAL A 312 -5.00 13.18 5.49
C VAL A 312 -5.31 13.97 4.23
N HIS A 313 -5.65 15.24 4.41
CA HIS A 313 -5.68 16.17 3.29
C HIS A 313 -4.26 16.48 2.84
N VAL A 314 -4.02 16.32 1.54
CA VAL A 314 -2.73 16.54 0.90
C VAL A 314 -2.92 17.56 -0.21
N ALA A 315 -2.34 18.75 -0.03
CA ALA A 315 -2.21 19.73 -1.08
C ALA A 315 -0.75 19.86 -1.49
N PHE A 316 -0.49 19.95 -2.78
CA PHE A 316 0.84 20.21 -3.29
C PHE A 316 0.78 21.27 -4.38
N GLN A 317 1.76 22.17 -4.39
CA GLN A 317 1.88 23.22 -5.38
C GLN A 317 3.34 23.46 -5.76
N PRO A 318 3.63 23.86 -7.01
CA PRO A 318 4.95 24.33 -7.39
C PRO A 318 5.35 25.52 -6.52
N ARG A 319 6.60 25.53 -6.09
CA ARG A 319 7.22 26.66 -5.42
C ARG A 319 7.87 27.62 -6.42
#